data_AF-A0A1J5WCI0-F1
#
_entry.id   AF-A0A1J5WCI0-F1
#
_cell.length_a   1.000
_cell.length_b   1.000
_cell.length_c   1.000
_cell.angle_alpha   90.00
_cell.angle_beta   90.00
_cell.angle_gamma   90.00
#
_symmetry.space_group_name_H-M   'P 1'
#
loop_
_entity.id
_entity.type
_entity.pdbx_description
1 polymer ?
#
loop_
_entity_poly.entity_id
_entity_poly.type
_entity_poly.pdbx_seq_one_letter_code
_entity_poly.pdbx_strand_id
1 'polypeptide(L)'
;LRNPHVPLKHKSLVIKGLILPRIMYGTAKPVRDSEGVLRIEPDAIAAAWVYHYRVMHADKSGNSRNFNIWEAKLTRRNTPDAKSLDKDLRVEEIDAVLSDMKNWKAAGPDGIIPEVWKAAIEEELMTLLVLLPYA
;
A
#
# COMPACT_ATOMS: atom_id res chain seq x y z
N LEU A 1 27.27 19.26 -5.84
CA LEU A 1 26.09 19.05 -4.97
C LEU A 1 26.45 17.98 -3.95
N ARG A 2 26.79 18.39 -2.72
CA ARG A 2 27.15 17.48 -1.62
C ARG A 2 25.88 16.72 -1.23
N ASN A 3 25.83 15.42 -1.50
CA ASN A 3 24.76 14.56 -1.03
C ASN A 3 24.94 14.39 0.49
N PRO A 4 24.02 14.86 1.34
CA PRO A 4 24.16 14.69 2.78
C PRO A 4 24.19 13.19 3.08
N HIS A 5 25.13 12.80 3.94
CA HIS A 5 25.30 11.43 4.44
C HIS A 5 24.03 11.02 5.18
N VAL A 6 23.04 10.48 4.46
CA VAL A 6 21.96 9.71 5.05
C VAL A 6 22.58 8.34 5.34
N PRO A 7 22.78 7.96 6.61
CA PRO A 7 23.21 6.62 6.91
C PRO A 7 22.04 5.70 6.55
N LEU A 8 22.11 5.06 5.39
CA LEU A 8 21.17 4.02 4.98
C LEU A 8 21.38 2.82 5.91
N LYS A 9 20.81 2.87 7.11
CA LYS A 9 20.69 1.74 8.05
C LYS A 9 19.72 0.67 7.53
N HIS A 10 19.16 0.83 6.34
CA HIS A 10 18.07 -0.01 5.85
C HIS A 10 18.53 -1.03 4.82
N LYS A 11 17.85 -2.17 4.87
CA LYS A 11 17.90 -3.36 4.02
C LYS A 11 17.54 -3.03 2.55
N SER A 12 18.22 -2.06 1.93
CA SER A 12 18.00 -1.66 0.54
C SER A 12 19.33 -1.32 -0.15
N LEU A 13 19.50 -1.72 -1.41
CA LEU A 13 20.69 -1.44 -2.24
C LEU A 13 20.31 -0.41 -3.30
N VAL A 14 21.17 0.57 -3.57
CA VAL A 14 20.93 1.56 -4.63
C VAL A 14 21.82 1.26 -5.83
N ILE A 15 21.22 0.98 -6.99
CA ILE A 15 21.94 0.78 -8.26
C ILE A 15 21.41 1.78 -9.30
N LYS A 16 22.28 2.64 -9.83
CA LYS A 16 21.93 3.64 -10.88
C LYS A 16 20.69 4.49 -10.53
N GLY A 17 20.51 4.84 -9.25
CA GLY A 17 19.37 5.63 -8.76
C GLY A 17 18.10 4.84 -8.44
N LEU A 18 18.10 3.52 -8.63
CA LEU A 18 16.98 2.65 -8.25
C LEU A 18 17.21 2.07 -6.85
N ILE A 19 16.23 2.23 -5.95
CA ILE A 19 16.24 1.59 -4.63
C ILE A 19 15.71 0.16 -4.79
N LEU A 20 16.59 -0.83 -4.61
CA LEU A 20 16.23 -2.23 -4.58
C LEU A 20 16.00 -2.65 -3.13
N PRO A 21 14.80 -3.11 -2.74
CA PRO A 21 14.59 -3.77 -1.44
C PRO A 21 15.38 -5.07 -1.31
N ARG A 22 15.83 -5.43 -0.09
CA ARG A 22 16.64 -6.64 0.23
C ARG A 22 16.04 -7.98 -0.20
N ILE A 23 14.73 -8.07 -0.42
CA ILE A 23 14.12 -9.22 -1.09
C ILE A 23 14.80 -9.53 -2.44
N MET A 24 15.36 -8.51 -3.11
CA MET A 24 16.01 -8.67 -4.41
C MET A 24 17.49 -9.11 -4.34
N TYR A 25 18.13 -9.16 -3.16
CA TYR A 25 19.56 -9.53 -3.04
C TYR A 25 19.94 -10.34 -1.78
N GLY A 26 19.01 -10.66 -0.89
CA GLY A 26 19.16 -11.77 0.07
C GLY A 26 18.59 -13.06 -0.53
N THR A 27 19.27 -14.20 -0.37
CA THR A 27 18.92 -15.55 -0.91
C THR A 27 17.87 -15.49 -2.03
N ALA A 28 18.26 -14.88 -3.15
CA ALA A 28 17.34 -14.51 -4.20
C ALA A 28 16.67 -15.80 -4.71
N LYS A 29 15.34 -15.87 -4.56
CA LYS A 29 14.58 -17.01 -5.06
C LYS A 29 14.72 -17.04 -6.59
N PRO A 30 14.85 -18.23 -7.21
CA PRO A 30 14.81 -18.35 -8.65
C PRO A 30 13.58 -17.66 -9.25
N VAL A 31 13.77 -16.88 -10.31
CA VAL A 31 12.71 -16.11 -10.99
C VAL A 31 12.72 -16.46 -12.47
N ARG A 32 11.54 -16.53 -13.10
CA ARG A 32 11.46 -16.62 -14.56
C ARG A 32 11.55 -15.23 -15.18
N ASP A 33 12.41 -15.08 -16.18
CA ASP A 33 12.50 -13.85 -16.95
C ASP A 33 11.33 -13.70 -17.95
N SER A 34 11.38 -12.63 -18.76
CA SER A 34 10.36 -12.34 -19.77
C SER A 34 10.28 -13.37 -20.90
N GLU A 35 11.30 -14.22 -21.07
CA GLU A 35 11.33 -15.31 -22.04
C GLU A 35 10.88 -16.63 -21.40
N GLY A 36 10.50 -16.61 -20.12
CA GLY A 36 10.10 -17.78 -19.36
C GLY A 36 11.27 -18.62 -18.84
N VAL A 37 12.51 -18.16 -19.04
CA VAL A 37 13.73 -18.86 -18.62
C VAL A 37 13.96 -18.66 -17.13
N LEU A 38 14.22 -19.74 -16.40
CA LEU A 38 14.51 -19.68 -14.97
C LEU A 38 15.92 -19.10 -14.75
N ARG A 39 16.00 -18.00 -14.03
CA ARG A 39 17.24 -17.34 -13.61
C ARG A 39 17.50 -17.64 -12.14
N ILE A 40 18.72 -18.05 -11.83
CA ILE A 40 19.18 -18.42 -10.49
C ILE A 40 20.31 -17.52 -10.01
N GLU A 41 21.05 -16.91 -10.95
CA GLU A 41 22.14 -15.99 -10.66
C GLU A 41 21.56 -14.68 -10.12
N PRO A 42 22.09 -14.13 -9.01
CA PRO A 42 21.57 -12.90 -8.40
C PRO A 42 21.46 -11.72 -9.38
N ASP A 43 22.47 -11.53 -10.24
CA ASP A 43 22.47 -10.46 -11.24
C ASP A 43 21.38 -10.67 -12.31
N ALA A 44 21.14 -11.92 -12.71
CA ALA A 44 20.11 -12.27 -13.67
C ALA A 44 18.70 -12.12 -13.07
N ILE A 45 18.52 -12.46 -11.80
CA ILE A 45 17.27 -12.23 -11.06
C ILE A 45 17.00 -10.73 -10.93
N ALA A 46 18.01 -9.93 -10.57
CA ALA A 46 17.89 -8.48 -10.50
C ALA A 46 17.53 -7.89 -11.87
N ALA A 47 18.18 -8.34 -12.95
CA ALA A 47 17.86 -7.91 -14.30
C ALA A 47 16.41 -8.25 -14.71
N ALA A 48 15.93 -9.45 -14.36
CA ALA A 48 14.56 -9.87 -14.61
C ALA A 48 13.54 -8.96 -13.91
N TRP A 49 13.78 -8.61 -12.64
CA TRP A 49 12.93 -7.66 -11.90
C TRP A 49 12.99 -6.25 -12.47
N VAL A 50 14.18 -5.74 -12.82
CA VAL A 50 14.34 -4.43 -13.45
C VAL A 50 13.53 -4.36 -14.73
N TYR A 51 13.62 -5.40 -15.58
CA TYR A 51 12.83 -5.47 -16.80
C TYR A 51 11.32 -5.50 -16.50
N HIS A 52 10.89 -6.35 -15.57
CA HIS A 52 9.49 -6.49 -15.17
C HIS A 52 8.87 -5.15 -14.74
N TYR A 53 9.50 -4.44 -13.81
CA TYR A 53 9.00 -3.15 -13.34
C TYR A 53 9.06 -2.07 -14.43
N ARG A 54 10.08 -2.10 -15.28
CA ARG A 54 10.16 -1.18 -16.43
C ARG A 54 8.98 -1.37 -17.38
N VAL A 55 8.58 -2.61 -17.66
CA VAL A 55 7.43 -2.91 -18.53
C VAL A 55 6.11 -2.59 -17.83
N MET A 56 5.99 -2.94 -16.55
CA MET A 56 4.79 -2.69 -15.75
C MET A 56 4.45 -1.19 -15.67
N HIS A 57 5.47 -0.35 -15.46
CA HIS A 57 5.33 1.10 -15.36
C HIS A 57 5.66 1.82 -16.67
N ALA A 58 5.77 1.10 -17.79
CA ALA A 58 5.89 1.74 -19.09
C ALA A 58 4.61 2.54 -19.35
N ASP A 59 4.77 3.81 -19.70
CA ASP A 59 3.65 4.63 -20.12
C ASP A 59 3.19 4.22 -21.51
N LYS A 60 2.32 3.21 -21.55
CA LYS A 60 1.74 2.67 -22.80
C LYS A 60 0.88 3.70 -23.53
N SER A 61 0.40 4.71 -22.82
CA SER A 61 -0.54 5.70 -23.32
C SER A 61 0.12 6.99 -23.80
N GLY A 62 1.39 7.22 -23.43
CA GLY A 62 2.09 8.49 -23.61
C GLY A 62 1.55 9.63 -22.72
N ASN A 63 0.66 9.34 -21.79
CA ASN A 63 -0.10 10.34 -21.05
C ASN A 63 0.34 10.48 -19.59
N SER A 64 1.25 9.64 -19.09
CA SER A 64 1.70 9.68 -17.69
C SER A 64 2.26 11.05 -17.30
N ARG A 65 2.84 11.78 -18.26
CA ARG A 65 3.36 13.14 -18.07
C ARG A 65 2.51 14.25 -18.69
N ASN A 66 1.36 13.91 -19.28
CA ASN A 66 0.50 14.89 -19.94
C ASN A 66 -0.45 15.52 -18.91
N PHE A 67 -0.08 16.72 -18.44
CA PHE A 67 -0.85 17.47 -17.44
C PHE A 67 -2.31 17.68 -17.87
N ASN A 68 -2.56 18.06 -19.12
CA ASN A 68 -3.90 18.37 -19.62
C ASN A 68 -4.85 17.16 -19.55
N ILE A 69 -4.32 15.95 -19.76
CA ILE A 69 -5.10 14.71 -19.65
C ILE A 69 -5.44 14.40 -18.19
N TRP A 70 -4.50 14.64 -17.27
CA TRP A 70 -4.75 14.47 -15.85
C TRP A 70 -5.74 15.51 -15.32
N GLU A 71 -5.59 16.77 -15.70
CA GLU A 71 -6.53 17.85 -15.36
C GLU A 71 -7.96 17.56 -15.84
N ALA A 72 -8.12 17.11 -17.10
CA ALA A 72 -9.40 16.70 -17.65
C ALA A 72 -10.02 15.44 -16.99
N LYS A 73 -9.19 14.59 -16.36
CA LYS A 73 -9.65 13.41 -15.61
C LYS A 73 -9.96 13.72 -14.14
N LEU A 74 -9.16 14.57 -13.51
CA LEU A 74 -9.35 15.03 -12.12
C LEU A 74 -10.64 15.84 -11.95
N THR A 75 -11.11 16.47 -13.03
CA THR A 75 -12.38 17.21 -13.05
C THR A 75 -13.62 16.32 -13.11
N ARG A 76 -13.50 14.99 -13.34
CA ARG A 76 -14.66 14.12 -13.62
C ARG A 76 -15.18 13.25 -12.48
N ARG A 77 -14.62 13.28 -11.27
CA ARG A 77 -15.24 12.65 -10.09
C ARG A 77 -14.88 13.42 -8.83
N ASN A 78 -15.90 13.99 -8.19
CA ASN A 78 -15.92 14.44 -6.80
C ASN A 78 -14.53 14.84 -6.29
N THR A 79 -14.04 16.02 -6.67
CA THR A 79 -13.15 16.73 -5.76
C THR A 79 -13.96 16.90 -4.49
N PRO A 80 -13.65 16.17 -3.40
CA PRO A 80 -14.26 16.48 -2.11
C PRO A 80 -13.93 17.95 -1.86
N ASP A 81 -14.86 18.71 -1.26
CA ASP A 81 -14.51 20.04 -0.79
C ASP A 81 -13.21 19.91 0.00
N ALA A 82 -12.13 20.57 -0.44
CA ALA A 82 -10.82 20.41 0.20
C ALA A 82 -10.90 20.73 1.70
N LYS A 83 -11.86 21.58 2.10
CA LYS A 83 -12.15 21.87 3.50
C LYS A 83 -12.64 20.67 4.31
N SER A 84 -13.22 19.64 3.69
CA SER A 84 -13.61 18.42 4.38
C SER A 84 -12.45 17.46 4.62
N LEU A 85 -11.32 17.62 3.91
CA LEU A 85 -10.12 16.81 4.12
C LEU A 85 -9.30 17.27 5.32
N ASP A 86 -9.41 18.56 5.68
CA ASP A 86 -8.75 19.15 6.86
C ASP A 86 -9.58 19.01 8.15
N LYS A 87 -10.76 18.40 8.08
CA LYS A 87 -11.57 18.15 9.28
C LYS A 87 -10.95 17.02 10.09
N ASP A 88 -11.04 17.14 11.41
CA ASP A 88 -10.70 16.04 12.30
C ASP A 88 -11.58 14.82 11.99
N LEU A 89 -10.95 13.65 11.93
CA LEU A 89 -11.66 12.38 11.76
C LEU A 89 -12.51 12.12 13.00
N ARG A 90 -13.79 11.85 12.78
CA ARG A 90 -14.67 11.46 13.87
C ARG A 90 -14.59 9.96 14.11
N VAL A 91 -14.85 9.55 15.35
CA VAL A 91 -14.79 8.14 15.75
C VAL A 91 -15.77 7.29 14.94
N GLU A 92 -16.96 7.81 14.65
CA GLU A 92 -17.98 7.07 13.90
C GLU A 92 -17.55 6.80 12.44
N GLU A 93 -16.72 7.68 11.87
CA GLU A 93 -16.17 7.52 10.53
C GLU A 93 -15.08 6.43 10.53
N ILE A 94 -14.29 6.36 11.59
CA ILE A 94 -13.29 5.31 11.80
C ILE A 94 -14.00 3.96 11.97
N ASP A 95 -15.04 3.90 12.81
CA ASP A 95 -15.81 2.69 13.06
C ASP A 95 -16.50 2.17 11.80
N ALA A 96 -17.11 3.06 11.02
CA ALA A 96 -17.75 2.69 9.75
C ALA A 96 -16.74 2.08 8.77
N VAL A 97 -15.55 2.67 8.66
CA VAL A 97 -14.49 2.16 7.78
C VAL A 97 -13.95 0.82 8.27
N LEU A 98 -13.64 0.69 9.57
CA LEU A 98 -13.11 -0.55 10.14
C LEU A 98 -14.14 -1.69 10.08
N SER A 99 -15.43 -1.38 10.20
CA SER A 99 -16.51 -2.34 10.04
C SER A 99 -16.65 -2.86 8.60
N ASP A 100 -16.48 -1.99 7.60
CA ASP A 100 -16.55 -2.35 6.17
C ASP A 100 -15.27 -3.04 5.66
N MET A 101 -14.15 -2.93 6.38
CA MET A 101 -12.90 -3.58 5.97
C MET A 101 -13.07 -5.10 5.81
N LYS A 102 -12.59 -5.66 4.70
CA LYS A 102 -12.59 -7.11 4.50
C LYS A 102 -11.73 -7.81 5.57
N ASN A 103 -12.16 -8.99 5.96
CA ASN A 103 -11.40 -9.88 6.83
C ASN A 103 -10.08 -10.32 6.16
N TRP A 104 -9.13 -10.79 6.96
CA TRP A 104 -7.79 -11.26 6.61
C TRP A 104 -6.84 -10.16 6.14
N LYS A 105 -7.03 -8.95 6.66
CA LYS A 105 -6.06 -7.85 6.48
C LYS A 105 -5.02 -7.88 7.58
N ALA A 106 -3.84 -7.38 7.24
CA ALA A 106 -2.77 -7.23 8.21
C ALA A 106 -3.20 -6.28 9.32
N ALA A 107 -2.73 -6.58 10.53
CA ALA A 107 -2.91 -5.69 11.68
C ALA A 107 -2.31 -4.31 11.40
N GLY A 108 -2.92 -3.29 11.97
CA GLY A 108 -2.33 -1.96 12.04
C GLY A 108 -1.07 -1.95 12.91
N PRO A 109 -0.40 -0.78 13.04
CA PRO A 109 0.72 -0.60 13.97
C PRO A 109 0.37 -0.91 15.44
N ASP A 110 -0.92 -0.85 15.76
CA ASP A 110 -1.53 -1.23 17.05
C ASP A 110 -1.61 -2.74 17.27
N GLY A 111 -1.37 -3.56 16.24
CA GLY A 111 -1.47 -5.02 16.32
C GLY A 111 -2.91 -5.55 16.25
N ILE A 112 -3.92 -4.69 16.04
CA ILE A 112 -5.32 -5.09 16.00
C ILE A 112 -5.70 -5.45 14.55
N ILE A 113 -6.23 -6.66 14.38
CA ILE A 113 -6.80 -7.09 13.09
C ILE A 113 -8.28 -6.72 13.02
N PRO A 114 -8.85 -6.47 11.82
CA PRO A 114 -10.24 -6.03 11.68
C PRO A 114 -11.27 -6.96 12.35
N GLU A 115 -11.00 -8.26 12.41
CA GLU A 115 -11.89 -9.24 13.06
C GLU A 115 -12.03 -9.00 14.55
N VAL A 116 -10.92 -8.65 15.22
CA VAL A 116 -10.91 -8.37 16.66
C VAL A 116 -11.70 -7.10 16.94
N TRP A 117 -11.53 -6.07 16.11
CA TRP A 117 -12.29 -4.83 16.20
C TRP A 117 -13.80 -5.05 16.03
N LYS A 118 -14.19 -5.81 15.01
CA LYS A 118 -15.59 -6.14 14.74
C LYS A 118 -16.22 -6.95 15.86
N ALA A 119 -15.49 -7.92 16.41
CA ALA A 119 -15.96 -8.73 17.53
C ALA A 119 -16.17 -7.88 18.79
N ALA A 120 -15.30 -6.91 19.06
CA ALA A 120 -15.43 -6.01 20.21
C ALA A 120 -16.69 -5.12 20.10
N ILE A 121 -17.00 -4.61 18.91
CA ILE A 121 -18.24 -3.85 18.67
C ILE A 121 -19.48 -4.72 18.88
N GLU A 122 -19.45 -5.97 18.40
CA GLU A 122 -20.57 -6.91 18.56
C GLU A 122 -20.78 -7.29 20.03
N GLU A 123 -19.71 -7.44 20.81
CA GLU A 123 -19.76 -7.67 22.26
C GLU A 123 -20.31 -6.47 23.03
N GLU A 124 -19.95 -5.24 22.67
CA GLU A 124 -20.46 -4.01 23.27
C GLU A 124 -21.98 -3.84 23.01
N LEU A 125 -22.43 -4.11 21.78
CA LEU A 125 -23.86 -4.10 21.42
C LEU A 125 -24.65 -5.20 22.12
N MET A 126 -24.09 -6.41 22.24
CA MET A 126 -24.69 -7.51 23.00
C MET A 126 -24.78 -7.19 24.49
N THR A 127 -23.75 -6.55 25.06
CA THR A 127 -23.73 -6.16 26.48
C THR A 127 -24.77 -5.08 26.77
N LEU A 128 -24.94 -4.10 25.87
CA LEU A 128 -26.00 -3.09 25.97
C LEU A 128 -27.41 -3.70 25.82
N LEU A 129 -27.58 -4.70 24.94
CA LEU A 129 -28.85 -5.42 24.80
C LEU A 129 -29.18 -6.28 26.03
N VAL A 130 -28.18 -6.91 26.64
CA VAL A 130 -28.35 -7.75 27.85
C VAL A 130 -28.56 -6.90 29.11
N LEU A 131 -28.10 -5.63 29.12
CA LEU A 131 -28.33 -4.65 30.19
C LEU A 131 -29.64 -3.84 30.03
N LEU A 132 -30.43 -4.09 28.99
CA LEU A 132 -31.81 -3.63 28.87
C LEU A 132 -32.87 -4.71 29.21
N PRO A 133 -32.88 -5.37 30.39
CA PRO A 133 -34.10 -5.99 30.87
C PRO A 133 -34.87 -4.97 31.74
N TYR A 134 -36.09 -4.65 31.29
CA TYR A 134 -37.16 -3.90 31.97
C TYR A 134 -37.06 -2.36 31.99
N ALA A 135 -37.75 -1.75 31.04
CA ALA A 135 -38.55 -0.54 31.28
C ALA A 135 -40.02 -0.87 30.95
#